data_AF-A0A1Y1LIT2-F1
#
_entry.id   AF-A0A1Y1LIT2-F1
#
_cell.length_a   1.000
_cell.length_b   1.000
_cell.length_c   1.000
_cell.angle_alpha   90.00
_cell.angle_beta   90.00
_cell.angle_gamma   90.00
#
_symmetry.space_group_name_H-M   'P 1'
#
loop_
_entity.id
_entity.type
_entity.pdbx_description
1 polymer ?
#
loop_
_entity_poly.entity_id
_entity_poly.type
_entity_poly.pdbx_seq_one_letter_code
_entity_poly.pdbx_strand_id
1 'polypeptide(L)'
;YLSILIPYFIKNDNMPVQESFTLSDNEVSWLLSMAALVKPVSGLLAGLVMDHFGRLNTLRLGIIPWSIGWIIIAEASNFPMLMAGYIISLLPHSWFVISLLAYISEISSPSVRSVLLNFKSVFWGLGSMAPFLLGALLHWRTVAWINCLLPVIPGVATLFLKESVLWLVTKGRVNDAKKSLAYFNRYRKLSKDEDLEGVIERKLLSVQTLHEEYRSSNRSLLHKMKFFFQPSGYIRIFMLAGLECFNEVTGSSVVFANIIVFFTEFGTTINPYGIGIYIGVTKLATSFFNAWLLKTFKFRSILMANYVTVSGCLLAWGLYLEYNTKGT
;
A
#
# COMPACT_ATOMS: atom_id res chain seq x y z
N TYR A 1 -10.37 3.65 0.98
CA TYR A 1 -10.26 4.98 0.36
C TYR A 1 -11.50 5.74 0.72
N LEU A 2 -11.37 6.82 1.50
CA LEU A 2 -12.52 7.63 1.94
C LEU A 2 -13.09 8.49 0.81
N SER A 3 -12.33 8.68 -0.27
CA SER A 3 -12.72 9.47 -1.45
C SER A 3 -14.02 9.01 -2.11
N ILE A 4 -14.39 7.74 -1.94
CA ILE A 4 -15.64 7.18 -2.49
C ILE A 4 -16.85 7.62 -1.69
N LEU A 5 -16.64 8.06 -0.44
CA LEU A 5 -17.69 8.62 0.40
C LEU A 5 -17.88 10.13 0.14
N ILE A 6 -16.96 10.80 -0.55
CA ILE A 6 -17.05 12.26 -0.82
C ILE A 6 -18.36 12.66 -1.53
N PRO A 7 -18.84 11.93 -2.56
CA PRO A 7 -20.10 12.29 -3.21
C PRO A 7 -21.33 12.26 -2.30
N TYR A 8 -21.27 11.52 -1.18
CA TYR A 8 -22.35 11.49 -0.18
C TYR A 8 -22.40 12.77 0.67
N PHE A 9 -21.27 13.47 0.78
CA PHE A 9 -21.14 14.69 1.59
C PHE A 9 -21.22 15.98 0.79
N ILE A 10 -21.17 15.89 -0.54
CA ILE A 10 -21.38 17.02 -1.45
C ILE A 10 -22.89 17.15 -1.69
N LYS A 11 -23.42 18.37 -1.53
CA LYS A 11 -24.83 18.68 -1.69
C LYS A 11 -25.25 18.39 -3.13
N ASN A 12 -26.03 17.32 -3.33
CA ASN A 12 -26.53 16.93 -4.64
C ASN A 12 -28.04 16.69 -4.53
N ASP A 13 -28.85 17.52 -5.20
CA ASP A 13 -30.32 17.51 -5.10
C ASP A 13 -30.97 16.21 -5.64
N ASN A 14 -30.17 15.31 -6.23
CA ASN A 14 -30.60 14.05 -6.85
C ASN A 14 -30.31 12.78 -6.02
N MET A 15 -29.75 12.91 -4.80
CA MET A 15 -29.48 11.76 -3.92
C MET A 15 -30.64 11.56 -2.91
N PRO A 16 -31.24 10.36 -2.81
CA PRO A 16 -32.46 10.14 -2.03
C PRO A 16 -32.26 10.16 -0.50
N VAL A 17 -31.04 10.35 -0.01
CA VAL A 17 -30.72 10.37 1.42
C VAL A 17 -30.05 11.70 1.75
N GLN A 18 -30.85 12.63 2.28
CA GLN A 18 -30.38 13.90 2.81
C GLN A 18 -29.67 13.63 4.14
N GLU A 19 -28.36 13.86 4.18
CA GLU A 19 -27.53 13.53 5.34
C GLU A 19 -27.60 14.59 6.44
N SER A 20 -27.14 14.20 7.64
CA SER A 20 -27.09 15.06 8.83
C SER A 20 -26.10 16.23 8.73
N PHE A 21 -25.10 16.18 7.85
CA PHE A 21 -24.17 17.29 7.61
C PHE A 21 -23.56 17.24 6.20
N THR A 22 -23.33 18.41 5.61
CA THR A 22 -22.68 18.60 4.31
C THR A 22 -21.27 19.13 4.49
N LEU A 23 -20.33 18.75 3.63
CA LEU A 23 -18.96 19.25 3.66
C LEU A 23 -18.77 20.45 2.72
N SER A 24 -17.98 21.42 3.16
CA SER A 24 -17.47 22.48 2.28
C SER A 24 -16.37 21.95 1.35
N ASP A 25 -16.21 22.55 0.17
CA ASP A 25 -15.10 22.24 -0.76
C ASP A 25 -13.72 22.32 -0.09
N ASN A 26 -13.55 23.27 0.84
CA ASN A 26 -12.34 23.39 1.65
C ASN A 26 -12.14 22.17 2.57
N GLU A 27 -13.21 21.67 3.19
CA GLU A 27 -13.17 20.50 4.07
C GLU A 27 -12.87 19.22 3.29
N VAL A 28 -13.48 19.05 2.12
CA VAL A 28 -13.19 17.95 1.19
C VAL A 28 -11.72 17.99 0.75
N SER A 29 -11.20 19.17 0.41
CA SER A 29 -9.80 19.36 0.00
C SER A 29 -8.83 18.99 1.13
N TRP A 30 -9.12 19.40 2.36
CA TRP A 30 -8.33 19.01 3.55
C TRP A 30 -8.38 17.50 3.78
N LEU A 31 -9.56 16.89 3.68
CA LEU A 31 -9.75 15.46 3.85
C LEU A 31 -8.89 14.67 2.85
N LEU A 32 -8.89 15.07 1.58
CA LEU A 32 -8.07 14.42 0.55
C LEU A 32 -6.57 14.62 0.79
N SER A 33 -6.16 15.83 1.14
CA SER A 33 -4.76 16.20 1.32
C SER A 33 -4.12 15.55 2.55
N MET A 34 -4.90 15.25 3.58
CA MET A 34 -4.41 14.66 4.83
C MET A 34 -3.70 13.30 4.61
N ALA A 35 -4.11 12.54 3.59
CA ALA A 35 -3.44 11.30 3.22
C ALA A 35 -1.97 11.49 2.82
N ALA A 36 -1.65 12.60 2.13
CA ALA A 36 -0.29 12.91 1.71
C ALA A 36 0.61 13.29 2.89
N LEU A 37 0.04 13.88 3.96
CA LEU A 37 0.76 14.27 5.16
C LEU A 37 0.98 13.10 6.13
N VAL A 38 -0.05 12.29 6.37
CA VAL A 38 -0.02 11.25 7.42
C VAL A 38 0.73 10.01 6.96
N LYS A 39 0.59 9.58 5.70
CA LYS A 39 1.17 8.32 5.22
C LYS A 39 2.71 8.27 5.32
N PRO A 40 3.48 9.32 4.97
CA PRO A 40 4.94 9.33 5.11
C PRO A 40 5.38 9.22 6.58
N VAL A 41 4.75 10.00 7.47
CA VAL A 41 5.03 9.95 8.92
C VAL A 41 4.74 8.56 9.46
N SER A 42 3.60 7.98 9.06
CA SER A 42 3.25 6.61 9.43
C SER A 42 4.24 5.57 8.90
N GLY A 43 4.77 5.78 7.69
CA GLY A 43 5.77 4.89 7.09
C GLY A 43 7.07 4.84 7.89
N LEU A 44 7.52 5.98 8.42
CA LEU A 44 8.68 6.04 9.31
C LEU A 44 8.41 5.29 10.63
N LEU A 45 7.23 5.49 11.21
CA LEU A 45 6.80 4.78 12.42
C LEU A 45 6.69 3.27 12.17
N ALA A 46 6.23 2.85 10.99
CA ALA A 46 6.10 1.45 10.62
C ALA A 46 7.43 0.70 10.74
N GLY A 47 8.54 1.32 10.31
CA GLY A 47 9.87 0.74 10.42
C GLY A 47 10.26 0.45 11.88
N LEU A 48 10.03 1.42 12.77
CA LEU A 48 10.32 1.27 14.21
C LEU A 48 9.47 0.17 14.85
N VAL A 49 8.16 0.15 14.55
CA VAL A 49 7.23 -0.86 15.07
C VAL A 49 7.59 -2.25 14.54
N MET A 50 7.91 -2.37 13.24
CA MET A 50 8.31 -3.61 12.60
C MET A 50 9.62 -4.19 13.14
N ASP A 51 10.63 -3.35 13.40
CA ASP A 51 11.88 -3.80 14.01
C ASP A 51 11.67 -4.24 15.46
N HIS A 52 10.77 -3.57 16.18
CA HIS A 52 10.48 -3.90 17.57
C HIS A 52 9.65 -5.18 17.72
N PHE A 53 8.48 -5.24 17.09
CA PHE A 53 7.46 -6.28 17.29
C PHE A 53 7.55 -7.44 16.30
N GLY A 54 8.20 -7.26 15.15
CA GLY A 54 8.24 -8.23 14.06
C GLY A 54 7.28 -7.87 12.93
N ARG A 55 7.36 -8.59 11.82
CA ARG A 55 6.67 -8.22 10.58
C ARG A 55 5.20 -8.62 10.66
N LEU A 56 4.89 -9.84 11.10
CA LEU A 56 3.51 -10.31 11.26
C LEU A 56 2.82 -9.63 12.45
N ASN A 57 3.53 -9.40 13.54
CA ASN A 57 2.95 -8.71 14.70
C ASN A 57 2.60 -7.25 14.38
N THR A 58 3.38 -6.54 13.57
CA THR A 58 3.00 -5.20 13.10
C THR A 58 1.73 -5.21 12.27
N LEU A 59 1.52 -6.24 11.44
CA LEU A 59 0.24 -6.42 10.73
C LEU A 59 -0.92 -6.58 11.72
N ARG A 60 -0.76 -7.42 12.75
CA ARG A 60 -1.80 -7.66 13.77
C ARG A 60 -2.09 -6.41 14.59
N LEU A 61 -1.05 -5.70 15.02
CA LEU A 61 -1.16 -4.45 15.78
C LEU A 61 -1.85 -3.36 14.96
N GLY A 62 -1.60 -3.29 13.64
CA GLY A 62 -2.23 -2.31 12.77
C GLY A 62 -3.75 -2.48 12.61
N ILE A 63 -4.30 -3.67 12.89
CA ILE A 63 -5.76 -3.91 12.81
C ILE A 63 -6.49 -3.04 13.83
N ILE A 64 -5.93 -2.86 15.03
CA ILE A 64 -6.55 -2.10 16.12
C ILE A 64 -6.81 -0.63 15.72
N PRO A 65 -5.80 0.19 15.35
CA PRO A 65 -6.05 1.56 14.92
C PRO A 65 -6.86 1.61 13.62
N TRP A 66 -6.79 0.60 12.74
CA TRP A 66 -7.60 0.59 11.53
C TRP A 66 -9.08 0.49 11.88
N SER A 67 -9.45 -0.48 12.72
CA SER A 67 -10.83 -0.67 13.18
C SER A 67 -11.32 0.56 13.96
N ILE A 68 -10.51 1.12 14.86
CA ILE A 68 -10.87 2.36 15.58
C ILE A 68 -11.16 3.50 14.60
N GLY A 69 -10.28 3.73 13.62
CA GLY A 69 -10.46 4.79 12.63
C GLY A 69 -11.76 4.63 11.83
N TRP A 70 -12.07 3.42 11.40
CA TRP A 70 -13.30 3.14 10.65
C TRP A 70 -14.57 3.16 11.50
N ILE A 71 -14.51 2.80 12.78
CA ILE A 71 -15.63 2.95 13.72
C ILE A 71 -15.94 4.44 13.91
N ILE A 72 -14.92 5.27 14.12
CA ILE A 72 -15.09 6.73 14.24
C ILE A 72 -15.68 7.32 12.95
N ILE A 73 -15.22 6.86 11.78
CA ILE A 73 -15.80 7.26 10.49
C ILE A 73 -17.27 6.84 10.41
N ALA A 74 -17.62 5.59 10.74
CA ALA A 74 -18.98 5.07 10.64
C ALA A 74 -19.98 5.81 11.53
N GLU A 75 -19.52 6.29 12.69
CA GLU A 75 -20.31 7.08 13.64
C GLU A 75 -20.19 8.60 13.44
N ALA A 76 -19.44 9.05 12.43
CA ALA A 76 -19.18 10.47 12.24
C ALA A 76 -20.48 11.27 12.04
N SER A 77 -20.66 12.29 12.87
CA SER A 77 -21.78 13.25 12.82
C SER A 77 -21.33 14.67 12.46
N ASN A 78 -20.03 14.90 12.37
CA ASN A 78 -19.43 16.18 11.98
C ASN A 78 -18.07 15.96 11.29
N PHE A 79 -17.58 17.01 10.63
CA PHE A 79 -16.30 16.97 9.91
C PHE A 79 -15.09 16.66 10.80
N PRO A 80 -14.92 17.25 12.01
CA PRO A 80 -13.79 16.92 12.88
C PRO A 80 -13.70 15.44 13.25
N MET A 81 -14.84 14.79 13.52
CA MET A 81 -14.91 13.36 13.82
C MET A 81 -14.53 12.53 12.60
N LEU A 82 -15.05 12.87 11.42
CA LEU A 82 -14.69 12.22 10.16
C LEU A 82 -13.17 12.34 9.88
N MET A 83 -12.60 13.53 10.07
CA MET A 83 -11.18 13.79 9.88
C MET A 83 -10.32 13.01 10.88
N ALA A 84 -10.70 12.99 12.16
CA ALA A 84 -9.98 12.24 13.18
C ALA A 84 -9.96 10.74 12.89
N GLY A 85 -11.12 10.15 12.56
CA GLY A 85 -11.21 8.76 12.15
C GLY A 85 -10.39 8.45 10.91
N TYR A 86 -10.38 9.37 9.93
CA TYR A 86 -9.57 9.23 8.73
C TYR A 86 -8.07 9.23 9.02
N ILE A 87 -7.56 10.19 9.80
CA ILE A 87 -6.15 10.24 10.21
C ILE A 87 -5.74 8.95 10.90
N ILE A 88 -6.56 8.47 11.84
CA ILE A 88 -6.29 7.23 12.58
C ILE A 88 -6.26 6.02 11.63
N SER A 89 -7.17 5.95 10.65
CA SER A 89 -7.20 4.86 9.66
C SER A 89 -5.99 4.87 8.70
N LEU A 90 -5.40 6.04 8.45
CA LEU A 90 -4.25 6.21 7.56
C LEU A 90 -2.94 5.70 8.16
N LEU A 91 -2.82 5.68 9.49
CA LEU A 91 -1.63 5.17 10.17
C LEU A 91 -1.35 3.69 9.80
N PRO A 92 -2.22 2.72 10.12
CA PRO A 92 -1.96 1.30 9.84
C PRO A 92 -1.89 0.97 8.35
N HIS A 93 -2.44 1.80 7.47
CA HIS A 93 -2.30 1.62 6.03
C HIS A 93 -0.82 1.48 5.60
N SER A 94 0.04 2.40 6.02
CA SER A 94 1.48 2.34 5.72
C SER A 94 2.13 1.13 6.39
N TRP A 95 1.69 0.78 7.60
CA TRP A 95 2.23 -0.37 8.35
C TRP A 95 1.96 -1.68 7.63
N PHE A 96 0.76 -1.85 7.09
CA PHE A 96 0.38 -3.02 6.31
C PHE A 96 1.25 -3.18 5.07
N VAL A 97 1.41 -2.11 4.29
CA VAL A 97 2.19 -2.16 3.04
C VAL A 97 3.66 -2.48 3.32
N ILE A 98 4.28 -1.77 4.26
CA ILE A 98 5.71 -1.91 4.56
C ILE A 98 5.99 -3.29 5.16
N SER A 99 5.20 -3.73 6.14
CA SER A 99 5.40 -5.01 6.81
C SER A 99 5.16 -6.19 5.87
N LEU A 100 4.15 -6.11 5.00
CA LEU A 100 3.88 -7.16 4.01
C LEU A 100 5.01 -7.30 3.00
N LEU A 101 5.50 -6.18 2.44
CA LEU A 101 6.59 -6.21 1.47
C LEU A 101 7.89 -6.72 2.10
N ALA A 102 8.21 -6.27 3.32
CA ALA A 102 9.36 -6.77 4.07
C ALA A 102 9.23 -8.27 4.31
N TYR A 103 8.10 -8.74 4.85
CA TYR A 103 7.85 -10.14 5.13
C TYR A 103 8.00 -11.03 3.88
N ILE A 104 7.37 -10.65 2.76
CA ILE A 104 7.49 -11.38 1.50
C ILE A 104 8.96 -11.38 1.04
N SER A 105 9.66 -10.25 1.11
CA SER A 105 11.04 -10.15 0.64
C SER A 105 12.02 -11.03 1.44
N GLU A 106 11.76 -11.21 2.73
CA GLU A 106 12.64 -11.94 3.64
C GLU A 106 12.43 -13.46 3.59
N ILE A 107 11.21 -13.91 3.27
CA ILE A 107 10.85 -15.33 3.29
C ILE A 107 10.90 -15.95 1.90
N SER A 108 10.65 -15.16 0.87
CA SER A 108 10.66 -15.64 -0.52
C SER A 108 12.07 -15.96 -1.00
N SER A 109 12.17 -17.04 -1.77
CA SER A 109 13.38 -17.34 -2.54
C SER A 109 13.54 -16.31 -3.67
N PRO A 110 14.77 -15.91 -4.06
CA PRO A 110 15.00 -14.89 -5.09
C PRO A 110 14.27 -15.14 -6.41
N SER A 111 14.09 -16.41 -6.80
CA SER A 111 13.40 -16.81 -8.03
C SER A 111 11.91 -16.48 -8.05
N VAL A 112 11.22 -16.60 -6.92
CA VAL A 112 9.75 -16.37 -6.82
C VAL A 112 9.40 -15.03 -6.19
N ARG A 113 10.39 -14.34 -5.58
CA ARG A 113 10.21 -13.07 -4.87
C ARG A 113 9.52 -12.01 -5.74
N SER A 114 9.98 -11.83 -6.97
CA SER A 114 9.42 -10.82 -7.88
C SER A 114 7.93 -11.10 -8.18
N VAL A 115 7.56 -12.38 -8.36
CA VAL A 115 6.17 -12.79 -8.61
C VAL A 115 5.31 -12.55 -7.36
N LEU A 116 5.81 -12.93 -6.18
CA LEU A 116 5.10 -12.72 -4.91
C LEU A 116 4.87 -11.23 -4.61
N LEU A 117 5.86 -10.39 -4.89
CA LEU A 117 5.72 -8.94 -4.75
C LEU A 117 4.74 -8.35 -5.77
N ASN A 118 4.61 -8.95 -6.97
CA ASN A 118 3.66 -8.49 -7.99
C ASN A 118 2.19 -8.77 -7.59
N PHE A 119 1.91 -9.84 -6.85
CA PHE A 119 0.54 -10.10 -6.35
C PHE A 119 -0.03 -8.91 -5.58
N LYS A 120 0.80 -8.11 -4.89
CA LYS A 120 0.37 -6.86 -4.25
C LYS A 120 -0.33 -5.92 -5.24
N SER A 121 0.17 -5.77 -6.46
CA SER A 121 -0.42 -4.92 -7.49
C SER A 121 -1.77 -5.46 -7.98
N VAL A 122 -1.88 -6.79 -8.15
CA VAL A 122 -3.14 -7.44 -8.54
C VAL A 122 -4.21 -7.27 -7.46
N PHE A 123 -3.88 -7.56 -6.20
CA PHE A 123 -4.79 -7.38 -5.07
C PHE A 123 -5.13 -5.92 -4.82
N TRP A 124 -4.21 -5.00 -5.11
CA TRP A 124 -4.50 -3.57 -5.07
C TRP A 124 -5.52 -3.15 -6.13
N GLY A 125 -5.42 -3.70 -7.35
CA GLY A 125 -6.43 -3.53 -8.40
C GLY A 125 -7.81 -4.00 -7.94
N LEU A 126 -7.92 -5.25 -7.48
CA LEU A 126 -9.16 -5.81 -6.93
C LEU A 126 -9.71 -4.99 -5.75
N GLY A 127 -8.83 -4.66 -4.80
CA GLY A 127 -9.19 -3.90 -3.61
C GLY A 127 -9.64 -2.48 -3.92
N SER A 128 -9.16 -1.88 -5.02
CA SER A 128 -9.63 -0.57 -5.46
C SER A 128 -11.05 -0.60 -6.04
N MET A 129 -11.51 -1.75 -6.56
CA MET A 129 -12.87 -1.93 -7.10
C MET A 129 -13.94 -2.08 -6.02
N ALA A 130 -13.63 -2.87 -4.99
CA ALA A 130 -14.62 -3.27 -4.00
C ALA A 130 -15.34 -2.08 -3.34
N PRO A 131 -14.65 -0.98 -2.95
CA PRO A 131 -15.32 0.19 -2.40
C PRO A 131 -16.28 0.89 -3.37
N PHE A 132 -16.02 0.92 -4.68
CA PHE A 132 -16.95 1.50 -5.66
C PHE A 132 -18.21 0.65 -5.82
N LEU A 133 -18.06 -0.68 -5.82
CA LEU A 133 -19.20 -1.61 -5.85
C LEU A 133 -20.04 -1.52 -4.58
N LEU A 134 -19.39 -1.51 -3.41
CA LEU A 134 -20.06 -1.39 -2.12
C LEU A 134 -20.74 -0.02 -1.98
N GLY A 135 -20.09 1.06 -2.42
CA GLY A 135 -20.67 2.40 -2.43
C GLY A 135 -21.83 2.59 -3.42
N ALA A 136 -22.01 1.68 -4.38
CA ALA A 136 -23.17 1.65 -5.28
C ALA A 136 -24.38 0.96 -4.66
N LEU A 137 -24.13 -0.08 -3.87
CA LEU A 137 -25.18 -0.97 -3.36
C LEU A 137 -25.63 -0.61 -1.95
N LEU A 138 -24.75 0.02 -1.16
CA LEU A 138 -24.93 0.20 0.28
C LEU A 138 -24.70 1.66 0.68
N HIS A 139 -25.37 2.04 1.78
CA HIS A 139 -25.14 3.33 2.42
C HIS A 139 -23.71 3.42 2.98
N TRP A 140 -23.10 4.62 2.95
CA TRP A 140 -21.69 4.81 3.29
C TRP A 140 -21.33 4.36 4.71
N ARG A 141 -22.25 4.49 5.68
CA ARG A 141 -22.05 3.97 7.05
C ARG A 141 -21.89 2.47 7.08
N THR A 142 -22.72 1.74 6.33
CA THR A 142 -22.59 0.28 6.19
C THR A 142 -21.27 -0.10 5.53
N VAL A 143 -20.84 0.67 4.52
CA VAL A 143 -19.53 0.48 3.88
C VAL A 143 -18.39 0.70 4.88
N ALA A 144 -18.48 1.71 5.74
CA ALA A 144 -17.49 1.96 6.80
C ALA A 144 -17.42 0.81 7.81
N TRP A 145 -18.57 0.27 8.25
CA TRP A 145 -18.64 -0.92 9.11
C TRP A 145 -18.01 -2.16 8.46
N ILE A 146 -18.26 -2.39 7.16
CA ILE A 146 -17.61 -3.48 6.42
C ILE A 146 -16.08 -3.30 6.39
N ASN A 147 -15.60 -2.06 6.17
CA ASN A 147 -14.16 -1.76 6.15
C ASN A 147 -13.49 -1.96 7.51
N CYS A 148 -14.23 -1.82 8.63
CA CYS A 148 -13.73 -2.13 9.96
C CYS A 148 -13.38 -3.62 10.13
N LEU A 149 -14.19 -4.51 9.54
CA LEU A 149 -14.02 -5.97 9.63
C LEU A 149 -13.07 -6.56 8.59
N LEU A 150 -12.89 -5.87 7.46
CA LEU A 150 -12.07 -6.34 6.34
C LEU A 150 -10.63 -6.79 6.72
N PRO A 151 -9.86 -6.07 7.56
CA PRO A 151 -8.50 -6.49 7.92
C PRO A 151 -8.46 -7.63 8.95
N VAL A 152 -9.58 -7.99 9.59
CA VAL A 152 -9.64 -9.07 10.59
C VAL A 152 -9.36 -10.40 9.92
N ILE A 153 -9.89 -10.63 8.72
CA ILE A 153 -9.69 -11.88 7.95
C ILE A 153 -8.20 -12.15 7.68
N PRO A 154 -7.43 -11.24 7.03
CA PRO A 154 -6.00 -11.45 6.86
C PRO A 154 -5.26 -11.44 8.20
N GLY A 155 -5.73 -10.69 9.20
CA GLY A 155 -5.20 -10.73 10.56
C GLY A 155 -5.20 -12.13 11.17
N VAL A 156 -6.34 -12.82 11.11
CA VAL A 156 -6.48 -14.20 11.58
C VAL A 156 -5.62 -15.14 10.74
N ALA A 157 -5.56 -14.95 9.42
CA ALA A 157 -4.69 -15.76 8.55
C ALA A 157 -3.20 -15.65 8.96
N THR A 158 -2.74 -14.48 9.43
CA THR A 158 -1.36 -14.35 9.92
C THR A 158 -1.06 -15.19 11.16
N LEU A 159 -2.06 -15.62 11.95
CA LEU A 159 -1.83 -16.45 13.14
C LEU A 159 -1.25 -17.83 12.79
N PHE A 160 -1.55 -18.33 11.58
CA PHE A 160 -1.03 -19.59 11.07
C PHE A 160 0.36 -19.47 10.45
N LEU A 161 0.86 -18.25 10.26
CA LEU A 161 2.16 -17.99 9.66
C LEU A 161 3.28 -17.89 10.71
N LYS A 162 4.48 -18.27 10.30
CA LYS A 162 5.70 -18.11 11.11
C LYS A 162 6.39 -16.79 10.78
N GLU A 163 6.89 -16.12 11.80
CA GLU A 163 7.57 -14.83 11.68
C GLU A 163 8.87 -14.95 10.86
N SER A 164 9.34 -13.82 10.35
CA SER A 164 10.57 -13.76 9.56
C SER A 164 11.81 -14.24 10.32
N VAL A 165 12.60 -15.08 9.66
CA VAL A 165 13.87 -15.64 10.16
C VAL A 165 14.85 -14.54 10.55
N LEU A 166 14.95 -13.49 9.73
CA LEU A 166 15.85 -12.35 9.97
C LEU A 166 15.52 -11.63 11.28
N TRP A 167 14.23 -11.41 11.55
CA TRP A 167 13.79 -10.79 12.80
C TRP A 167 14.01 -11.71 14.00
N LEU A 168 13.73 -13.01 13.86
CA LEU A 168 13.91 -13.96 14.95
C LEU A 168 15.38 -14.07 15.38
N VAL A 169 16.31 -14.06 14.42
CA VAL A 169 17.75 -14.04 14.71
C VAL A 169 18.17 -12.73 15.39
N THR A 170 17.68 -11.57 14.95
CA THR A 170 18.03 -10.29 15.59
C THR A 170 17.51 -10.16 17.02
N LYS A 171 16.46 -10.90 17.37
CA LYS A 171 15.94 -11.02 18.75
C LYS A 171 16.58 -12.15 19.55
N GLY A 172 17.55 -12.88 19.02
CA GLY A 172 18.19 -14.02 19.68
C GLY A 172 17.32 -15.28 19.77
N ARG A 173 16.19 -15.34 19.06
CA ARG A 173 15.25 -16.47 19.07
C ARG A 173 15.61 -17.52 18.02
N VAL A 174 16.80 -18.10 18.14
CA VAL A 174 17.38 -19.02 17.16
C VAL A 174 16.52 -20.28 16.94
N ASN A 175 15.97 -20.85 18.01
CA ASN A 175 15.11 -22.04 17.92
C ASN A 175 13.84 -21.79 17.12
N ASP A 176 13.22 -20.61 17.28
CA ASP A 176 12.04 -20.23 16.51
C ASP A 176 12.40 -19.91 15.06
N ALA A 177 13.59 -19.33 14.83
CA ALA A 177 14.12 -19.12 13.48
C ALA A 177 14.30 -20.44 12.73
N LYS A 178 14.83 -21.49 13.39
CA LYS A 178 14.94 -22.84 12.84
C LYS A 178 13.56 -23.41 12.48
N LYS A 179 12.56 -23.27 13.36
CA LYS A 179 11.17 -23.69 13.10
C LYS A 179 10.53 -22.94 11.92
N SER A 180 10.78 -21.64 11.79
CA SER A 180 10.29 -20.82 10.68
C SER A 180 10.92 -21.27 9.36
N LEU A 181 12.24 -21.48 9.33
CA LEU A 181 12.93 -22.03 8.15
C LEU A 181 12.41 -23.43 7.77
N ALA A 182 12.19 -24.31 8.75
CA ALA A 182 11.62 -25.62 8.50
C ALA A 182 10.22 -25.53 7.88
N TYR A 183 9.37 -24.61 8.38
CA TYR A 183 8.02 -24.38 7.85
C TYR A 183 8.04 -23.97 6.37
N PHE A 184 8.86 -22.99 6.00
CA PHE A 184 8.90 -22.48 4.61
C PHE A 184 9.67 -23.38 3.63
N ASN A 185 10.62 -24.20 4.11
CA ASN A 185 11.34 -25.15 3.25
C ASN A 185 10.70 -26.56 3.24
N ARG A 186 9.57 -26.78 3.92
CA ARG A 186 8.91 -28.10 4.04
C ARG A 186 8.64 -28.79 2.69
N TYR A 187 8.26 -28.01 1.68
CA TYR A 187 7.94 -28.51 0.34
C TYR A 187 9.03 -28.18 -0.70
N ARG A 188 10.23 -27.82 -0.25
CA ARG A 188 11.33 -27.52 -1.15
C ARG A 188 11.77 -28.81 -1.85
N LYS A 189 11.90 -28.79 -3.18
CA LYS A 189 12.57 -29.86 -3.91
C LYS A 189 14.05 -29.84 -3.54
N LEU A 190 14.49 -30.89 -2.85
CA LEU A 190 15.89 -31.12 -2.50
C LEU A 190 16.57 -31.88 -3.65
N SER A 191 17.86 -31.61 -3.89
CA SER A 191 18.67 -32.50 -4.72
C SER A 191 18.93 -33.82 -3.97
N LYS A 192 19.27 -34.89 -4.70
CA LYS A 192 19.50 -36.22 -4.12
C LYS A 192 20.55 -36.24 -2.99
N ASP A 193 21.46 -35.26 -2.98
CA ASP A 193 22.56 -35.15 -2.02
C ASP A 193 22.35 -34.05 -0.95
N GLU A 194 21.24 -33.29 -1.00
CA GLU A 194 20.94 -32.27 0.00
C GLU A 194 19.97 -32.78 1.06
N ASP A 195 20.42 -32.74 2.31
CA ASP A 195 19.55 -32.88 3.47
C ASP A 195 18.90 -31.53 3.86
N LEU A 196 17.61 -31.59 4.20
CA LEU A 196 16.82 -30.43 4.57
C LEU A 196 17.34 -29.77 5.84
N GLU A 197 17.80 -30.54 6.82
CA GLU A 197 18.36 -30.01 8.05
C GLU A 197 19.66 -29.24 7.78
N GLY A 198 20.57 -29.81 6.99
CA GLY A 198 21.81 -29.14 6.59
C GLY A 198 21.59 -27.86 5.77
N VAL A 199 20.51 -27.78 4.99
CA VAL A 199 20.13 -26.54 4.28
C VAL A 199 19.60 -25.47 5.25
N ILE A 200 18.78 -25.88 6.23
CA ILE A 200 18.25 -24.97 7.25
C ILE A 200 19.37 -24.42 8.11
N GLU A 201 20.29 -25.28 8.55
CA GLU A 201 21.43 -24.90 9.39
C GLU A 201 22.38 -23.94 8.67
N ARG A 202 22.73 -24.21 7.40
CA ARG A 202 23.54 -23.30 6.58
C ARG A 202 22.89 -21.93 6.41
N LYS A 203 21.58 -21.87 6.14
CA LYS A 203 20.85 -20.60 6.05
C LYS A 203 20.82 -19.88 7.39
N LEU A 204 20.55 -20.59 8.49
CA LEU A 204 20.53 -20.03 9.83
C LEU A 204 21.90 -19.43 10.21
N LEU A 205 22.98 -20.18 10.01
CA LEU A 205 24.36 -19.73 10.20
C LEU A 205 24.64 -18.47 9.38
N SER A 206 24.31 -18.46 8.08
CA SER A 206 24.55 -17.29 7.22
C SER A 206 23.84 -16.02 7.72
N VAL A 207 22.64 -16.16 8.30
CA VAL A 207 21.89 -15.03 8.85
C VAL A 207 22.47 -14.60 10.21
N GLN A 208 22.94 -15.55 11.02
CA GLN A 208 23.61 -15.29 12.29
C GLN A 208 24.95 -14.60 12.09
N THR A 209 25.79 -15.06 11.17
CA THR A 209 27.09 -14.44 10.87
C THR A 209 26.90 -13.01 10.37
N LEU A 210 25.95 -12.79 9.45
CA LEU A 210 25.58 -11.43 9.02
C LEU A 210 25.12 -10.59 10.21
N HIS A 211 24.27 -11.13 11.08
CA HIS A 211 23.80 -10.41 12.27
C HIS A 211 24.94 -10.08 13.24
N GLU A 212 25.90 -10.99 13.44
CA GLU A 212 27.09 -10.79 14.27
C GLU A 212 28.06 -9.79 13.65
N GLU A 213 28.26 -9.77 12.34
CA GLU A 213 29.01 -8.73 11.63
C GLU A 213 28.35 -7.36 11.85
N TYR A 214 27.01 -7.28 11.71
CA TYR A 214 26.26 -6.06 12.00
C TYR A 214 26.33 -5.65 13.47
N ARG A 215 26.29 -6.61 14.41
CA ARG A 215 26.30 -6.37 15.85
C ARG A 215 27.69 -6.06 16.40
N SER A 216 28.74 -6.70 15.89
CA SER A 216 30.14 -6.44 16.25
C SER A 216 30.59 -5.09 15.70
N SER A 217 30.02 -4.64 14.57
CA SER A 217 30.03 -3.25 14.14
C SER A 217 29.11 -2.37 14.99
N ASN A 218 29.01 -2.60 16.30
CA ASN A 218 28.16 -1.88 17.27
C ASN A 218 28.54 -0.40 17.29
N ARG A 219 28.06 0.34 16.32
CA ARG A 219 28.27 1.77 16.18
C ARG A 219 26.95 2.44 16.49
N SER A 220 27.01 3.43 17.37
CA SER A 220 25.85 4.12 17.96
C SER A 220 24.88 4.64 16.88
N LEU A 221 23.71 5.13 17.29
CA LEU A 221 22.71 5.76 16.41
C LEU A 221 23.35 6.75 15.40
N LEU A 222 24.41 7.44 15.83
CA LEU A 222 25.25 8.34 15.02
C LEU A 222 25.87 7.66 13.80
N HIS A 223 26.22 6.38 13.87
CA HIS A 223 26.83 5.64 12.76
C HIS A 223 25.82 5.01 11.82
N LYS A 224 24.62 4.66 12.31
CA LYS A 224 23.48 4.36 11.43
C LYS A 224 23.12 5.60 10.61
N MET A 225 23.11 6.77 11.23
CA MET A 225 22.98 8.05 10.52
C MET A 225 24.18 8.29 9.58
N LYS A 226 25.41 7.98 10.00
CA LYS A 226 26.59 8.09 9.13
C LYS A 226 26.52 7.15 7.91
N PHE A 227 25.92 5.97 8.04
CA PHE A 227 25.64 5.06 6.92
C PHE A 227 24.59 5.62 5.96
N PHE A 228 23.58 6.33 6.48
CA PHE A 228 22.66 7.12 5.65
C PHE A 228 23.43 8.16 4.83
N PHE A 229 24.45 8.81 5.40
CA PHE A 229 25.31 9.78 4.71
C PHE A 229 26.44 9.16 3.87
N GLN A 230 26.58 7.83 3.82
CA GLN A 230 27.53 7.19 2.92
C GLN A 230 27.01 7.20 1.47
N PRO A 231 27.89 7.30 0.45
CA PRO A 231 27.51 7.29 -0.97
C PRO A 231 26.59 6.12 -1.34
N SER A 232 26.84 4.93 -0.82
CA SER A 232 26.01 3.75 -1.08
C SER A 232 24.60 3.84 -0.48
N GLY A 233 24.42 4.60 0.62
CA GLY A 233 23.17 4.77 1.35
C GLY A 233 22.30 5.86 0.75
N TYR A 234 22.75 7.12 0.79
CA TYR A 234 21.93 8.24 0.32
C TYR A 234 21.62 8.15 -1.17
N ILE A 235 22.50 7.60 -2.02
CA ILE A 235 22.21 7.45 -3.46
C ILE A 235 21.00 6.53 -3.66
N ARG A 236 20.89 5.43 -2.90
CA ARG A 236 19.74 4.50 -3.00
C ARG A 236 18.47 5.15 -2.47
N ILE A 237 18.54 5.83 -1.34
CA ILE A 237 17.39 6.53 -0.75
C ILE A 237 16.92 7.65 -1.66
N PHE A 238 17.83 8.44 -2.22
CA PHE A 238 17.54 9.51 -3.16
C PHE A 238 16.94 8.97 -4.45
N MET A 239 17.45 7.86 -5.00
CA MET A 239 16.84 7.22 -6.17
C MET A 239 15.42 6.71 -5.87
N LEU A 240 15.19 6.08 -4.70
CA LEU A 240 13.87 5.60 -4.31
C LEU A 240 12.89 6.76 -4.06
N ALA A 241 13.32 7.77 -3.29
CA ALA A 241 12.52 8.97 -3.00
C ALA A 241 12.22 9.75 -4.29
N GLY A 242 13.20 9.89 -5.18
CA GLY A 242 13.01 10.51 -6.49
C GLY A 242 12.01 9.75 -7.35
N LEU A 243 12.10 8.41 -7.39
CA LEU A 243 11.17 7.58 -8.16
C LEU A 243 9.73 7.66 -7.62
N GLU A 244 9.54 7.67 -6.30
CA GLU A 244 8.22 7.88 -5.68
C GLU A 244 7.71 9.30 -5.89
N CYS A 245 8.58 10.32 -5.86
CA CYS A 245 8.22 11.70 -6.15
C CYS A 245 7.72 11.84 -7.59
N PHE A 246 8.46 11.31 -8.58
CA PHE A 246 8.01 11.30 -9.97
C PHE A 246 6.71 10.52 -10.16
N ASN A 247 6.52 9.43 -9.41
CA ASN A 247 5.28 8.67 -9.44
C ASN A 247 4.09 9.49 -8.92
N GLU A 248 4.25 10.28 -7.85
CA GLU A 248 3.17 11.16 -7.35
C GLU A 248 2.93 12.38 -8.27
N VAL A 249 3.98 12.93 -8.90
CA VAL A 249 3.87 14.05 -9.86
C VAL A 249 3.04 13.67 -11.10
N THR A 250 2.91 12.38 -11.42
CA THR A 250 1.96 11.94 -12.48
C THR A 250 0.51 12.31 -12.19
N GLY A 251 0.18 12.70 -10.95
CA GLY A 251 -1.18 13.07 -10.55
C GLY A 251 -2.11 11.88 -10.40
N SER A 252 -1.61 10.64 -10.51
CA SER A 252 -2.45 9.43 -10.45
C SER A 252 -3.28 9.37 -9.17
N SER A 253 -2.68 9.69 -8.01
CA SER A 253 -3.37 9.76 -6.72
C SER A 253 -4.51 10.79 -6.70
N VAL A 254 -4.32 11.95 -7.34
CA VAL A 254 -5.31 13.04 -7.41
C VAL A 254 -6.45 12.68 -8.35
N VAL A 255 -6.13 12.11 -9.52
CA VAL A 255 -7.13 11.62 -10.49
C VAL A 255 -7.99 10.54 -9.87
N PHE A 256 -7.40 9.60 -9.12
CA PHE A 256 -8.16 8.56 -8.42
C PHE A 256 -9.01 9.09 -7.27
N ALA A 257 -8.50 10.07 -6.53
CA ALA A 257 -9.23 10.67 -5.42
C ALA A 257 -10.47 11.45 -5.89
N ASN A 258 -10.35 12.16 -7.01
CA ASN A 258 -11.40 13.04 -7.54
C ASN A 258 -12.12 12.45 -8.75
N ILE A 259 -12.01 11.14 -8.97
CA ILE A 259 -12.50 10.53 -10.20
C ILE A 259 -14.00 10.79 -10.42
N ILE A 260 -14.80 10.74 -9.38
CA ILE A 260 -16.25 10.97 -9.49
C ILE A 260 -16.52 12.43 -9.89
N VAL A 261 -15.81 13.38 -9.26
CA VAL A 261 -15.94 14.82 -9.55
C VAL A 261 -15.57 15.12 -11.00
N PHE A 262 -14.43 14.60 -11.48
CA PHE A 262 -14.01 14.80 -12.87
C PHE A 262 -15.08 14.34 -13.86
N PHE A 263 -15.58 13.12 -13.72
CA PHE A 263 -16.56 12.60 -14.68
C PHE A 263 -17.92 13.29 -14.61
N THR A 264 -18.30 13.85 -13.45
CA THR A 264 -19.51 14.67 -13.33
C THR A 264 -19.35 16.04 -13.99
N GLU A 265 -18.19 16.70 -13.87
CA GLU A 265 -17.92 17.99 -14.52
C GLU A 265 -17.92 17.89 -16.05
N PHE A 266 -17.47 16.77 -16.60
CA PHE A 266 -17.48 16.54 -18.05
C PHE A 266 -18.87 16.22 -18.63
N GLY A 267 -19.93 16.20 -17.81
CA GLY A 267 -21.30 15.93 -18.29
C GLY A 267 -21.47 14.54 -18.89
N THR A 268 -20.64 13.57 -18.48
CA THR A 268 -20.70 12.22 -19.04
C THR A 268 -21.98 11.50 -18.61
N THR A 269 -22.62 10.78 -19.54
CA THR A 269 -23.79 9.93 -19.26
C THR A 269 -23.44 8.62 -18.55
N ILE A 270 -22.16 8.41 -18.26
CA ILE A 270 -21.65 7.19 -17.64
C ILE A 270 -21.92 7.26 -16.14
N ASN A 271 -22.68 6.29 -15.63
CA ASN A 271 -22.97 6.17 -14.21
C ASN A 271 -21.65 6.15 -13.39
N PRO A 272 -21.51 6.98 -12.33
CA PRO A 272 -20.35 7.02 -11.43
C PRO A 272 -19.85 5.65 -10.95
N TYR A 273 -20.76 4.71 -10.76
CA TYR A 273 -20.42 3.35 -10.30
C TYR A 273 -19.76 2.50 -11.39
N GLY A 274 -20.12 2.72 -12.67
CA GLY A 274 -19.47 2.06 -13.80
C GLY A 274 -17.98 2.46 -13.91
N ILE A 275 -17.67 3.72 -13.61
CA ILE A 275 -16.31 4.28 -13.67
C ILE A 275 -15.36 3.52 -12.73
N GLY A 276 -15.80 3.23 -11.51
CA GLY A 276 -15.01 2.45 -10.54
C GLY A 276 -14.68 1.03 -11.03
N ILE A 277 -15.62 0.38 -11.71
CA ILE A 277 -15.42 -0.94 -12.32
C ILE A 277 -14.43 -0.84 -13.48
N TYR A 278 -14.58 0.14 -14.37
CA TYR A 278 -13.65 0.36 -15.49
C TYR A 278 -12.22 0.59 -15.01
N ILE A 279 -12.03 1.40 -13.97
CA ILE A 279 -10.73 1.64 -13.34
C ILE A 279 -10.11 0.35 -12.78
N GLY A 280 -10.93 -0.44 -12.11
CA GLY A 280 -10.52 -1.72 -11.58
C GLY A 280 -10.01 -2.69 -12.62
N VAL A 281 -10.83 -2.89 -13.65
CA VAL A 281 -10.55 -3.79 -14.77
C VAL A 281 -9.30 -3.31 -15.51
N THR A 282 -9.18 -2.01 -15.79
CA THR A 282 -7.98 -1.45 -16.42
C THR A 282 -6.74 -1.65 -15.55
N LYS A 283 -6.79 -1.37 -14.24
CA LYS A 283 -5.67 -1.64 -13.32
C LYS A 283 -5.25 -3.11 -13.29
N LEU A 284 -6.22 -4.02 -13.31
CA LEU A 284 -5.96 -5.45 -13.37
C LEU A 284 -5.28 -5.84 -14.68
N ALA A 285 -5.84 -5.44 -15.81
CA ALA A 285 -5.27 -5.70 -17.14
C ALA A 285 -3.85 -5.13 -17.25
N THR A 286 -3.64 -3.89 -16.81
CA THR A 286 -2.32 -3.24 -16.79
C THR A 286 -1.34 -3.97 -15.86
N SER A 287 -1.79 -4.53 -14.73
CA SER A 287 -0.92 -5.29 -13.82
C SER A 287 -0.38 -6.56 -14.47
N PHE A 288 -1.25 -7.31 -15.17
CA PHE A 288 -0.82 -8.50 -15.94
C PHE A 288 0.08 -8.11 -17.12
N PHE A 289 -0.28 -7.05 -17.84
CA PHE A 289 0.53 -6.54 -18.94
C PHE A 289 1.93 -6.09 -18.48
N ASN A 290 2.02 -5.39 -17.34
CA ASN A 290 3.28 -4.99 -16.75
C ASN A 290 4.11 -6.21 -16.28
N ALA A 291 3.47 -7.23 -15.72
CA ALA A 291 4.14 -8.48 -15.35
C ALA A 291 4.74 -9.19 -16.58
N TRP A 292 4.06 -9.14 -17.73
CA TRP A 292 4.56 -9.66 -18.99
C TRP A 292 5.71 -8.81 -19.54
N LEU A 293 5.57 -7.47 -19.58
CA LEU A 293 6.62 -6.57 -20.04
C LEU A 293 7.93 -6.73 -19.26
N LEU A 294 7.86 -6.89 -17.94
CA LEU A 294 9.02 -7.08 -17.08
C LEU A 294 9.78 -8.39 -17.33
N LYS A 295 9.16 -9.38 -17.99
CA LYS A 295 9.86 -10.60 -18.43
C LYS A 295 10.60 -10.39 -19.74
N THR A 296 10.12 -9.49 -20.60
CA THR A 296 10.64 -9.28 -21.96
C THR A 296 11.63 -8.13 -22.03
N PHE A 297 11.41 -7.05 -21.28
CA PHE A 297 12.18 -5.81 -21.37
C PHE A 297 12.87 -5.45 -20.05
N LYS A 298 13.92 -4.65 -20.15
CA LYS A 298 14.66 -4.13 -18.99
C LYS A 298 13.80 -3.11 -18.23
N PHE A 299 13.83 -3.18 -16.90
CA PHE A 299 13.07 -2.31 -15.99
C PHE A 299 13.19 -0.80 -16.32
N ARG A 300 14.41 -0.32 -16.60
CA ARG A 300 14.65 1.12 -16.90
C ARG A 300 13.94 1.59 -18.16
N SER A 301 13.90 0.76 -19.20
CA SER A 301 13.26 1.11 -20.48
C SER A 301 11.75 1.18 -20.32
N ILE A 302 11.15 0.23 -19.58
CA ILE A 302 9.72 0.23 -19.27
C ILE A 302 9.35 1.49 -18.47
N LEU A 303 10.16 1.83 -17.47
CA LEU A 303 9.91 3.01 -16.64
C LEU A 303 9.93 4.31 -17.46
N MET A 304 10.93 4.50 -18.34
CA MET A 304 11.00 5.68 -19.20
C MET A 304 9.83 5.75 -20.19
N ALA A 305 9.47 4.63 -20.82
CA ALA A 305 8.33 4.57 -21.73
C ALA A 305 7.01 4.94 -21.04
N ASN A 306 6.80 4.49 -19.79
CA ASN A 306 5.63 4.88 -19.00
C ASN A 306 5.56 6.39 -18.77
N TYR A 307 6.65 7.03 -18.35
CA TYR A 307 6.65 8.48 -18.11
C TYR A 307 6.42 9.30 -19.40
N VAL A 308 6.97 8.87 -20.53
CA VAL A 308 6.72 9.51 -21.83
C VAL A 308 5.24 9.39 -22.21
N THR A 309 4.66 8.20 -22.02
CA THR A 309 3.24 7.94 -22.33
C THR A 309 2.32 8.80 -21.46
N VAL A 310 2.56 8.84 -20.15
CA VAL A 310 1.78 9.65 -19.20
C VAL A 310 1.88 11.14 -19.54
N SER A 311 3.09 11.63 -19.83
CA SER A 311 3.30 13.03 -20.24
C SER A 311 2.50 13.37 -21.51
N GLY A 312 2.52 12.50 -22.52
CA GLY A 312 1.73 12.67 -23.74
C GLY A 312 0.22 12.68 -23.47
N CYS A 313 -0.28 11.80 -22.60
CA CYS A 313 -1.69 11.78 -22.21
C CYS A 313 -2.11 13.06 -21.46
N LEU A 314 -1.27 13.55 -20.54
CA LEU A 314 -1.55 14.78 -19.79
C LEU A 314 -1.52 16.02 -20.70
N LEU A 315 -0.61 16.08 -21.66
CA LEU A 315 -0.59 17.14 -22.66
C LEU A 315 -1.84 17.12 -23.53
N ALA A 316 -2.25 15.94 -24.01
CA ALA A 316 -3.48 15.79 -24.77
C ALA A 316 -4.72 16.21 -23.96
N TRP A 317 -4.76 15.82 -22.68
CA TRP A 317 -5.80 16.26 -21.75
C TRP A 317 -5.81 17.78 -21.61
N GLY A 318 -4.66 18.40 -21.36
CA GLY A 318 -4.55 19.85 -21.20
C GLY A 318 -5.03 20.63 -22.43
N LEU A 319 -4.64 20.18 -23.63
CA LEU A 319 -5.08 20.78 -24.89
C LEU A 319 -6.60 20.61 -25.10
N TYR A 320 -7.16 19.46 -24.73
CA TYR A 320 -8.60 19.23 -24.81
C TYR A 320 -9.38 20.19 -23.88
N LEU A 321 -8.92 20.39 -22.66
CA LEU A 321 -9.52 21.34 -21.72
C LEU A 321 -9.46 22.78 -22.23
N GLU A 322 -8.34 23.18 -22.82
CA GLU A 322 -8.18 24.52 -23.40
C GLU A 322 -9.11 24.73 -24.59
N TYR A 323 -9.30 23.70 -25.43
CA TYR A 323 -10.24 23.76 -26.55
C TYR A 323 -11.69 23.91 -26.06
N ASN A 324 -12.09 23.12 -25.06
CA ASN A 324 -13.46 23.15 -24.55
C ASN A 324 -13.79 24.46 -23.82
N THR A 325 -12.84 25.04 -23.07
CA THR A 325 -13.05 26.31 -22.36
C THR A 325 -13.03 27.53 -23.28
N LYS A 326 -12.37 27.45 -24.45
CA LYS A 326 -12.43 28.51 -25.48
C LYS A 326 -13.63 28.37 -26.43
N GLY A 327 -14.29 27.22 -26.45
CA GLY A 327 -15.43 26.91 -27.32
C GLY A 327 -16.81 27.24 -26.74
N THR A 328 -16.88 27.68 -25.48
CA THR A 328 -18.08 28.22 -24.79
C THR A 328 -17.98 29.72 -24.61
#